data_AF-A0A7L3HD49-F1
#
_entry.id   AF-A0A7L3HD49-F1
#
_cell.length_a   1.000
_cell.length_b   1.000
_cell.length_c   1.000
_cell.angle_alpha   90.00
_cell.angle_beta   90.00
_cell.angle_gamma   90.00
#
_symmetry.space_group_name_H-M   'P 1'
#
loop_
_entity.id
_entity.type
_entity.pdbx_description
1 polymer ?
#
loop_
_entity_poly.entity_id
_entity_poly.type
_entity_poly.pdbx_seq_one_letter_code
_entity_poly.pdbx_strand_id
1 'polypeptide(L)'
;QSGLTKAVKESKISLQQAEYEFLSFVRQQTPPGLCPLAGNSVHADKKFLDKYMPQFMRHLHYRIIDVSTVKELCRRWYPEEYEFAPKKAASHRALDDIRESIKELQFYRDHIFKRKTDEKKRKLIENGESDKAAS
;
A
#
# COMPACT_ATOMS: atom_id res chain seq x y z
N GLN A 1 4.89 1.98 25.62
CA GLN A 1 5.28 0.63 25.14
C GLN A 1 4.07 -0.01 24.46
N SER A 2 4.22 -0.66 23.30
CA SER A 2 3.11 -1.18 22.48
C SER A 2 2.42 -2.44 23.02
N GLY A 3 2.92 -3.02 24.12
CA GLY A 3 2.42 -4.28 24.69
C GLY A 3 2.83 -5.54 23.93
N LEU A 4 3.54 -5.41 22.81
CA LEU A 4 3.87 -6.53 21.92
C LEU A 4 4.72 -7.62 22.61
N THR A 5 5.72 -7.24 23.40
CA THR A 5 6.60 -8.21 24.09
C THR A 5 5.82 -9.12 25.03
N LYS A 6 4.81 -8.59 25.73
CA LYS A 6 3.93 -9.38 26.60
C LYS A 6 3.05 -10.31 25.76
N ALA A 7 2.41 -9.77 24.72
CA ALA A 7 1.57 -10.56 23.82
C ALA A 7 2.32 -11.71 23.13
N VAL A 8 3.59 -11.52 22.78
CA VAL A 8 4.44 -12.58 22.20
C VAL A 8 4.68 -13.72 23.19
N LYS A 9 4.96 -13.41 24.46
CA LYS A 9 5.15 -14.44 25.50
C LYS A 9 3.87 -15.22 25.79
N GLU A 10 2.72 -14.58 25.63
CA GLU A 10 1.39 -15.17 25.85
C GLU A 10 0.83 -15.87 24.60
N SER A 11 1.46 -15.68 23.43
CA SER A 11 1.00 -16.24 22.17
C SER A 11 1.08 -17.76 22.15
N LYS A 12 0.02 -18.38 21.63
CA LYS A 12 -0.05 -19.82 21.36
C LYS A 12 0.05 -20.14 19.87
N ILE A 13 0.26 -19.12 19.04
CA ILE A 13 0.33 -19.23 17.58
C ILE A 13 1.78 -19.47 17.18
N SER A 14 2.05 -20.62 16.58
CA SER A 14 3.35 -20.92 15.99
C SER A 14 3.55 -20.18 14.66
N LEU A 15 4.80 -20.06 14.22
CA LEU A 15 5.12 -19.47 12.91
C LEU A 15 4.42 -20.21 11.75
N GLN A 16 4.36 -21.55 11.81
CA GLN A 16 3.74 -22.38 10.79
C GLN A 16 2.22 -22.21 10.75
N GLN A 17 1.59 -22.08 11.93
CA GLN A 17 0.16 -21.78 12.01
C GLN A 17 -0.14 -20.40 11.41
N ALA A 18 0.65 -19.38 11.77
CA ALA A 18 0.51 -18.05 11.21
C ALA A 18 0.68 -18.05 9.69
N GLU A 19 1.72 -18.73 9.15
CA GLU A 19 1.91 -18.85 7.69
C GLU A 19 0.70 -19.48 7.01
N TYR A 20 0.16 -20.57 7.57
CA TYR A 20 -1.00 -21.26 7.02
C TYR A 20 -2.25 -20.36 7.01
N GLU A 21 -2.51 -19.65 8.11
CA GLU A 21 -3.64 -18.72 8.22
C GLU A 21 -3.54 -17.60 7.17
N PHE A 22 -2.37 -16.97 7.04
CA PHE A 22 -2.15 -15.93 6.03
C PHE A 22 -2.24 -16.48 4.60
N LEU A 23 -1.66 -17.64 4.32
CA LEU A 23 -1.71 -18.28 3.00
C LEU A 23 -3.14 -18.64 2.62
N SER A 24 -3.91 -19.22 3.54
CA SER A 24 -5.32 -19.56 3.32
C SER A 24 -6.14 -18.31 3.01
N PHE A 25 -5.91 -17.22 3.76
CA PHE A 25 -6.56 -15.95 3.50
C PHE A 25 -6.24 -15.40 2.10
N VAL A 26 -4.96 -15.29 1.71
CA VAL A 26 -4.60 -14.68 0.41
C VAL A 26 -5.02 -15.53 -0.79
N ARG A 27 -5.10 -16.86 -0.64
CA ARG A 27 -5.62 -17.76 -1.68
C ARG A 27 -7.08 -17.51 -2.02
N GLN A 28 -7.88 -17.07 -1.05
CA GLN A 28 -9.28 -16.73 -1.26
C GLN A 28 -9.46 -15.36 -1.92
N GLN A 29 -8.46 -14.48 -1.80
CA GLN A 29 -8.56 -13.07 -2.22
C GLN A 29 -7.79 -12.75 -3.50
N THR A 30 -6.78 -13.54 -3.84
CA THR A 30 -5.85 -13.21 -4.93
C THR A 30 -5.48 -14.44 -5.77
N PRO A 31 -5.35 -14.30 -7.09
CA PRO A 31 -4.81 -15.35 -7.94
C PRO A 31 -3.33 -15.62 -7.61
N PRO A 32 -2.89 -16.89 -7.69
CA PRO A 32 -1.51 -17.26 -7.35
C PRO A 32 -0.50 -16.61 -8.29
N GLY A 33 0.53 -16.01 -7.70
CA GLY A 33 1.70 -15.47 -8.38
C GLY A 33 1.50 -14.12 -9.06
N LEU A 34 0.31 -13.49 -8.98
CA LEU A 34 0.04 -12.24 -9.72
C LEU A 34 0.05 -10.99 -8.84
N CYS A 35 -0.35 -11.09 -7.57
CA CYS A 35 -0.47 -9.92 -6.70
C CYS A 35 0.86 -9.60 -5.97
N PRO A 36 1.36 -8.34 -6.02
CA PRO A 36 2.57 -7.94 -5.32
C PRO A 36 2.34 -7.69 -3.82
N LEU A 37 3.40 -7.81 -3.03
CA LEU A 37 3.41 -7.35 -1.64
C LEU A 37 3.45 -5.80 -1.59
N ALA A 38 2.71 -5.18 -0.68
CA ALA A 38 2.61 -3.72 -0.59
C ALA A 38 2.74 -3.21 0.85
N GLY A 39 3.42 -2.07 1.04
CA GLY A 39 3.62 -1.45 2.35
C GLY A 39 4.74 -0.42 2.34
N ASN A 40 5.01 0.21 3.49
CA ASN A 40 6.18 1.07 3.65
C ASN A 40 7.43 0.25 3.94
N SER A 41 8.49 0.48 3.16
CA SER A 41 9.77 -0.22 3.34
C SER A 41 9.61 -1.75 3.33
N VAL A 42 8.63 -2.22 2.55
CA VAL A 42 8.13 -3.60 2.59
C VAL A 42 9.15 -4.62 2.06
N HIS A 43 10.25 -4.15 1.45
CA HIS A 43 11.41 -4.98 1.14
C HIS A 43 12.02 -5.62 2.41
N ALA A 44 11.94 -4.96 3.56
CA ALA A 44 12.38 -5.50 4.84
C ALA A 44 11.48 -6.67 5.27
N ASP A 45 10.16 -6.48 5.22
CA ASP A 45 9.20 -7.54 5.52
C ASP A 45 9.35 -8.72 4.57
N LYS A 46 9.49 -8.44 3.27
CA LYS A 46 9.71 -9.46 2.24
C LYS A 46 10.92 -10.33 2.57
N LYS A 47 12.04 -9.74 3.02
CA LYS A 47 13.25 -10.50 3.40
C LYS A 47 12.98 -11.51 4.52
N PHE A 48 12.14 -11.15 5.49
CA PHE A 48 11.74 -12.08 6.55
C PHE A 48 10.75 -13.13 6.03
N LEU A 49 9.75 -12.72 5.26
CA LEU A 49 8.75 -13.63 4.70
C LEU A 49 9.37 -14.66 3.75
N ASP A 50 10.34 -14.27 2.90
CA ASP A 50 11.05 -15.19 2.01
C ASP A 50 11.77 -16.30 2.81
N LYS A 51 12.28 -15.99 4.01
CA LYS A 51 13.00 -16.93 4.86
C LYS A 51 12.07 -17.77 5.76
N TYR A 52 11.07 -17.13 6.35
CA TYR A 52 10.27 -17.69 7.44
C TYR A 52 8.85 -18.11 7.02
N MET A 53 8.34 -17.59 5.90
CA MET A 53 7.03 -17.92 5.34
C MET A 53 7.11 -18.15 3.81
N PRO A 54 7.93 -19.11 3.34
CA PRO A 54 8.18 -19.31 1.91
C PRO A 54 6.96 -19.81 1.12
N GLN A 55 6.00 -20.51 1.73
CA GLN A 55 4.76 -20.94 1.07
C GLN A 55 3.86 -19.73 0.79
N PHE A 56 3.77 -18.82 1.77
CA PHE A 56 3.06 -17.55 1.60
C PHE A 56 3.66 -16.74 0.46
N MET A 57 4.99 -16.57 0.44
CA MET A 57 5.66 -15.78 -0.60
C MET A 57 5.55 -16.40 -2.00
N ARG A 58 5.45 -17.73 -2.13
CA ARG A 58 5.19 -18.39 -3.43
C ARG A 58 3.82 -18.05 -4.03
N HIS A 59 2.85 -17.67 -3.21
CA HIS A 59 1.54 -17.24 -3.70
C HIS A 59 1.57 -15.79 -4.22
N LEU A 60 2.56 -14.99 -3.82
CA LEU A 60 2.68 -13.59 -4.22
C LEU A 60 3.63 -13.43 -5.41
N HIS A 61 3.47 -12.32 -6.14
CA HIS A 61 4.41 -11.94 -7.20
C HIS A 61 5.73 -11.43 -6.62
N TYR A 62 6.83 -11.53 -7.38
CA TYR A 62 8.17 -11.15 -6.91
C TYR A 62 8.34 -9.63 -6.69
N ARG A 63 7.55 -8.82 -7.40
CA ARG A 63 7.55 -7.35 -7.30
C ARG A 63 6.89 -6.89 -6.00
N ILE A 64 7.27 -5.70 -5.56
CA ILE A 64 6.68 -5.01 -4.42
C ILE A 64 6.15 -3.63 -4.82
N ILE A 65 5.15 -3.16 -4.08
CA ILE A 65 4.71 -1.76 -4.09
C ILE A 65 5.21 -1.13 -2.79
N ASP A 66 6.37 -0.48 -2.86
CA ASP A 66 7.00 0.16 -1.70
C ASP A 66 6.59 1.64 -1.62
N VAL A 67 5.76 1.96 -0.64
CA VAL A 67 5.28 3.33 -0.39
C VAL A 67 6.44 4.27 -0.05
N SER A 68 7.48 3.76 0.62
CA SER A 68 8.65 4.55 0.99
C SER A 68 9.48 4.96 -0.24
N THR A 69 9.42 4.19 -1.34
CA THR A 69 10.00 4.64 -2.62
C THR A 69 9.31 5.91 -3.11
N VAL A 70 7.97 5.92 -3.13
CA VAL A 70 7.20 7.10 -3.57
C VAL A 70 7.40 8.28 -2.62
N LYS A 71 7.46 8.02 -1.31
CA LYS A 71 7.78 9.01 -0.29
C LYS A 71 9.11 9.72 -0.57
N GLU A 72 10.16 8.96 -0.85
CA GLU A 72 11.49 9.53 -1.08
C GLU A 72 11.57 10.30 -2.41
N LEU A 73 10.79 9.89 -3.42
CA LEU A 73 10.61 10.66 -4.65
C LEU A 73 9.84 11.96 -4.40
N CYS A 74 8.73 11.90 -3.65
CA CYS A 74 7.94 13.06 -3.24
C CYS A 74 8.83 14.09 -2.52
N ARG A 75 9.60 13.65 -1.52
CA ARG A 75 10.50 14.52 -0.75
C ARG A 75 11.53 15.27 -1.61
N ARG A 76 11.96 14.71 -2.74
CA ARG A 76 12.99 15.29 -3.62
C ARG A 76 12.42 16.09 -4.76
N TRP A 77 11.31 15.64 -5.34
CA TRP A 77 10.74 16.21 -6.56
C TRP A 77 9.58 17.17 -6.28
N TYR A 78 8.93 17.00 -5.12
CA TYR A 78 7.71 17.71 -4.70
C TYR A 78 7.83 18.10 -3.20
N PRO A 79 8.87 18.88 -2.82
CA PRO A 79 9.12 19.19 -1.42
C PRO A 79 7.99 19.99 -0.78
N GLU A 80 7.28 20.83 -1.54
CA GLU A 80 6.14 21.60 -1.04
C GLU A 80 4.95 20.68 -0.69
N GLU A 81 4.61 19.74 -1.58
CA GLU A 81 3.56 18.75 -1.32
C GLU A 81 3.93 17.79 -0.19
N TYR A 82 5.23 17.45 -0.05
CA TYR A 82 5.71 16.56 0.99
C TYR A 82 5.38 17.06 2.41
N GLU A 83 5.42 18.37 2.64
CA GLU A 83 5.11 18.97 3.96
C GLU A 83 3.65 18.74 4.39
N PHE A 84 2.74 18.49 3.43
CA PHE A 84 1.34 18.19 3.71
C PHE A 84 1.05 16.69 3.87
N ALA A 85 2.07 15.83 3.73
CA ALA A 85 1.89 14.40 3.88
C ALA A 85 1.37 14.04 5.29
N PRO A 86 0.44 13.08 5.41
CA PRO A 86 -0.13 12.71 6.70
C PRO A 86 0.95 12.19 7.65
N LYS A 87 0.98 12.72 8.87
CA LYS A 87 1.86 12.22 9.93
C LYS A 87 1.32 10.89 10.46
N LYS A 88 2.22 9.91 10.59
CA LYS A 88 1.90 8.60 11.18
C LYS A 88 1.72 8.74 12.68
N ALA A 89 0.67 8.14 13.23
CA ALA A 89 0.46 8.08 14.67
C ALA A 89 1.42 7.08 15.33
N ALA A 90 1.97 6.13 14.54
CA ALA A 90 2.91 5.10 14.99
C ALA A 90 2.37 4.32 16.21
N SER A 91 1.14 3.80 16.11
CA SER A 91 0.52 3.00 17.19
C SER A 91 1.23 1.66 17.43
N HIS A 92 2.24 1.33 16.61
CA HIS A 92 3.10 0.14 16.69
C HIS A 92 2.31 -1.18 16.62
N ARG A 93 1.19 -1.18 15.89
CA ARG A 93 0.38 -2.36 15.58
C ARG A 93 0.29 -2.50 14.07
N ALA A 94 0.61 -3.70 13.58
CA ALA A 94 0.72 -3.99 12.15
C ALA A 94 -0.50 -3.56 11.32
N LEU A 95 -1.73 -3.78 11.81
CA LEU A 95 -2.94 -3.43 11.05
C LEU A 95 -3.14 -1.91 10.92
N ASP A 96 -2.79 -1.14 11.95
CA ASP A 96 -2.88 0.31 11.89
C ASP A 96 -1.78 0.87 10.98
N ASP A 97 -0.56 0.32 11.08
CA ASP A 97 0.56 0.69 10.20
C ASP A 97 0.23 0.42 8.72
N ILE A 98 -0.49 -0.68 8.40
CA ILE A 98 -0.99 -0.94 7.04
C ILE A 98 -1.97 0.13 6.58
N ARG A 99 -2.94 0.51 7.43
CA ARG A 99 -3.93 1.55 7.09
C ARG A 99 -3.26 2.90 6.87
N GLU A 100 -2.26 3.25 7.68
CA GLU A 100 -1.46 4.46 7.51
C GLU A 100 -0.66 4.43 6.21
N SER A 101 -0.06 3.29 5.86
CA SER A 101 0.69 3.11 4.60
C SER A 101 -0.22 3.31 3.37
N ILE A 102 -1.45 2.81 3.42
CA ILE A 102 -2.45 3.01 2.35
C ILE A 102 -2.82 4.49 2.23
N LYS A 103 -3.08 5.17 3.36
CA LYS A 103 -3.41 6.61 3.37
C LYS A 103 -2.25 7.45 2.84
N GLU A 104 -1.00 7.12 3.19
CA GLU A 104 0.20 7.79 2.69
C GLU A 104 0.32 7.64 1.16
N LEU A 105 0.10 6.43 0.63
CA LEU A 105 0.14 6.21 -0.83
C LEU A 105 -1.02 6.90 -1.57
N GLN A 106 -2.22 6.94 -0.97
CA GLN A 106 -3.36 7.70 -1.50
C GLN A 106 -3.03 9.19 -1.59
N PHE A 107 -2.44 9.76 -0.53
CA PHE A 107 -1.98 11.14 -0.54
C PHE A 107 -1.04 11.42 -1.72
N TYR A 108 -0.02 10.57 -1.94
CA TYR A 108 0.87 10.76 -3.08
C TYR A 108 0.12 10.69 -4.41
N ARG A 109 -0.75 9.69 -4.59
CA ARG A 109 -1.55 9.55 -5.80
C ARG A 109 -2.35 10.83 -6.13
N ASP A 110 -2.88 11.50 -5.12
CA ASP A 110 -3.75 12.67 -5.31
C ASP A 110 -2.97 13.96 -5.57
N HIS A 111 -1.73 14.07 -5.08
CA HIS A 111 -0.96 15.31 -5.08
C HIS A 111 0.18 15.34 -6.09
N ILE A 112 0.92 14.23 -6.29
CA ILE A 112 2.16 14.23 -7.09
C ILE A 112 2.07 13.40 -8.38
N PHE A 113 0.99 12.64 -8.57
CA PHE A 113 0.75 11.92 -9.83
C PHE A 113 -0.13 12.74 -10.76
N LYS A 114 0.09 12.56 -12.07
CA LYS A 114 -0.75 13.16 -13.10
C LYS A 114 -2.21 12.78 -12.87
N ARG A 115 -3.07 13.78 -12.68
CA ARG A 115 -4.52 13.59 -12.56
C ARG A 115 -5.04 12.92 -13.83
N LYS A 116 -5.87 11.89 -13.64
CA LYS A 116 -6.61 11.31 -14.76
C LYS A 116 -7.69 12.31 -15.18
N THR A 117 -7.93 12.43 -16.47
CA THR A 117 -9.08 13.19 -16.96
C THR A 117 -10.33 12.43 -16.55
N ASP A 118 -11.10 12.97 -15.61
CA ASP A 118 -12.35 12.35 -15.18
C ASP A 118 -13.34 12.26 -16.34
N GLU A 119 -14.16 11.21 -16.39
CA GLU A 119 -15.27 11.12 -17.34
C GLU A 119 -16.21 12.33 -17.26
N LYS A 120 -16.34 12.95 -16.09
CA LYS A 120 -17.08 14.21 -15.91
C LYS A 120 -16.42 15.38 -16.65
N LYS A 121 -15.09 15.46 -16.67
CA LYS A 121 -14.35 16.50 -17.39
C LYS A 121 -14.40 16.26 -18.89
N ARG A 122 -14.38 15.00 -19.35
CA ARG A 122 -14.61 14.64 -20.76
C ARG A 122 -16.00 15.08 -21.24
N LYS A 123 -17.06 14.77 -20.47
CA LYS A 123 -18.43 15.21 -20.79
C LYS A 123 -18.58 16.73 -20.80
N LEU A 124 -17.89 17.45 -19.92
CA LEU A 124 -17.89 18.93 -19.94
C LEU A 124 -17.16 19.51 -21.16
N ILE A 125 -16.07 18.88 -21.59
CA ILE A 125 -15.33 19.31 -22.79
C ILE A 125 -16.16 19.03 -24.05
N GLU A 126 -16.76 17.83 -24.14
CA GLU A 126 -17.64 17.45 -25.26
C GLU A 126 -18.87 18.37 -25.36
N ASN A 127 -19.52 18.71 -24.25
CA ASN A 127 -20.66 19.64 -24.25
C ASN A 127 -20.25 21.10 -24.53
N GLY A 128 -19.05 21.52 -24.11
CA GLY A 128 -18.54 22.87 -24.38
C GLY A 128 -18.08 23.09 -25.82
N GLU A 129 -17.70 22.02 -26.54
CA GLU A 129 -17.39 22.06 -27.97
C GLU A 129 -18.66 22.07 -28.84
N SER A 130 -19.74 21.39 -28.42
CA SER A 130 -21.02 21.45 -29.13
C SER A 130 -21.67 22.84 -29.10
N ASP A 131 -21.57 23.57 -27.98
CA ASP A 131 -22.13 24.93 -27.86
C ASP A 131 -21.35 25.96 -28.72
N LYS A 132 -20.05 25.74 -28.93
CA LYS A 132 -19.21 26.58 -29.80
C LYS A 132 -19.38 26.30 -31.29
N ALA A 133 -19.80 25.09 -31.67
CA ALA A 133 -20.06 24.72 -33.07
C ALA A 133 -21.47 25.14 -33.55
N ALA A 134 -22.37 25.47 -32.61
CA ALA A 134 -23.73 25.95 -32.87
C ALA A 134 -23.88 27.48 -32.85
N SER A 135 -22.77 28.23 -32.73
CA SER A 135 -22.68 29.70 -32.78
C SER A 135 -21.93 30.14 -34.03
#